data_AF-N1V0K3-F1
#
_entry.id   AF-N1V0K3-F1
#
_cell.length_a   1.000
_cell.length_b   1.000
_cell.length_c   1.000
_cell.angle_alpha   90.00
_cell.angle_beta   90.00
_cell.angle_gamma   90.00
#
_symmetry.space_group_name_H-M   'P 1'
#
loop_
_entity.id
_entity.type
_entity.pdbx_description
1 polymer ?
#
loop_
_entity_poly.entity_id
_entity_poly.type
_entity_poly.pdbx_seq_one_letter_code
_entity_poly.pdbx_strand_id
1 'polypeptide(L)'
;MNPLQSSSSEMRYSHRCWKVHWSHVQAAYATLQADYASADIDHNKLRFDADIFFLLAGHLSEWTAGDREAGCALERTTQLGNAERDELKLVMDFANTTKHHSRDDNDKDEVYVDVVRISPQGSSAEIVHKYPDGSVAAIRDALEVATNFMAVWDRLLAADTYWSLGRRRRH
;
A
#
# COMPACT_ATOMS: atom_id res chain seq x y z
N MET A 1 10.27 -10.00 51.98
CA MET A 1 9.14 -9.75 51.07
C MET A 1 9.67 -8.95 49.90
N ASN A 2 9.83 -9.57 48.73
CA ASN A 2 10.23 -8.86 47.51
C ASN A 2 8.97 -8.34 46.80
N PRO A 3 8.93 -7.07 46.37
CA PRO A 3 7.86 -6.61 45.51
C PRO A 3 8.06 -7.20 44.11
N LEU A 4 7.02 -7.83 43.59
CA LEU A 4 6.89 -8.22 42.19
C LEU A 4 7.03 -6.96 41.34
N GLN A 5 8.15 -6.84 40.62
CA GLN A 5 8.27 -5.91 39.51
C GLN A 5 7.25 -6.35 38.46
N SER A 6 6.12 -5.64 38.42
CA SER A 6 5.20 -5.65 37.30
C SER A 6 5.99 -5.15 36.09
N SER A 7 6.46 -6.06 35.25
CA SER A 7 7.01 -5.72 33.95
C SER A 7 5.85 -5.20 33.11
N SER A 8 5.56 -3.91 33.22
CA SER A 8 4.83 -3.21 32.17
C SER A 8 5.65 -3.40 30.91
N SER A 9 5.18 -4.28 30.04
CA SER A 9 5.56 -4.29 28.64
C SER A 9 5.11 -2.93 28.09
N GLU A 10 5.92 -1.90 28.31
CA GLU A 10 5.91 -0.73 27.47
C GLU A 10 6.15 -1.26 26.07
N MET A 11 5.06 -1.36 25.31
CA MET A 11 5.05 -1.67 23.91
C MET A 11 5.86 -0.55 23.24
N ARG A 12 7.19 -0.71 23.21
CA ARG A 12 8.10 0.27 22.64
C ARG A 12 7.63 0.50 21.22
N TYR A 13 7.17 1.71 20.95
CA TYR A 13 6.69 2.13 19.64
C TYR A 13 7.87 2.04 18.68
N SER A 14 8.07 0.87 18.07
CA SER A 14 9.07 0.70 17.04
C SER A 14 8.49 1.35 15.80
N HIS A 15 9.00 2.53 15.44
CA HIS A 15 8.71 3.20 14.16
C HIS A 15 9.02 2.32 12.92
N ARG A 16 9.60 1.13 13.12
CA ARG A 16 9.90 0.13 12.09
C ARG A 16 8.96 -1.08 12.09
N CYS A 17 7.98 -1.14 12.99
CA CYS A 17 7.05 -2.26 13.02
C CYS A 17 6.11 -2.19 11.80
N TRP A 18 6.17 -3.19 10.93
CA TRP A 18 5.35 -3.21 9.72
C TRP A 18 3.85 -3.16 10.02
N LYS A 19 3.41 -3.66 11.19
CA LYS A 19 2.00 -3.64 11.63
C LYS A 19 1.49 -2.22 11.88
N VAL A 20 2.34 -1.33 12.41
CA VAL A 20 1.99 0.08 12.60
C VAL A 20 1.77 0.72 11.23
N HIS A 21 2.67 0.47 10.29
CA HIS A 21 2.54 0.99 8.94
C HIS A 21 1.35 0.40 8.18
N TRP A 22 1.04 -0.88 8.38
CA TRP A 22 -0.17 -1.49 7.85
C TRP A 22 -1.44 -0.78 8.36
N SER A 23 -1.47 -0.40 9.65
CA SER A 23 -2.59 0.38 10.18
C SER A 23 -2.71 1.77 9.55
N HIS A 24 -1.59 2.41 9.17
CA HIS A 24 -1.62 3.67 8.43
C HIS A 24 -2.17 3.49 7.01
N VAL A 25 -1.79 2.40 6.32
CA VAL A 25 -2.35 2.06 5.00
C VAL A 25 -3.86 1.83 5.10
N GLN A 26 -4.32 1.07 6.10
CA GLN A 26 -5.74 0.83 6.35
C GLN A 26 -6.51 2.14 6.62
N ALA A 27 -5.93 3.05 7.43
CA ALA A 27 -6.53 4.34 7.71
C ALA A 27 -6.63 5.22 6.46
N ALA A 28 -5.57 5.29 5.65
CA ALA A 28 -5.57 6.03 4.39
C ALA A 28 -6.61 5.48 3.40
N TYR A 29 -6.73 4.15 3.30
CA TYR A 29 -7.76 3.50 2.48
C TYR A 29 -9.17 3.86 2.92
N ALA A 30 -9.45 3.84 4.23
CA ALA A 30 -10.75 4.21 4.77
C ALA A 30 -11.11 5.68 4.49
N THR A 31 -10.13 6.59 4.59
CA THR A 31 -10.30 8.00 4.20
C THR A 31 -10.65 8.12 2.72
N LEU A 32 -9.90 7.45 1.85
CA LEU A 32 -10.14 7.47 0.41
C LEU A 32 -11.54 6.93 0.05
N GLN A 33 -11.98 5.83 0.69
CA GLN A 33 -13.33 5.30 0.53
C GLN A 33 -14.41 6.31 0.94
N ALA A 34 -14.23 7.00 2.07
CA ALA A 34 -15.17 7.99 2.55
C ALA A 34 -15.28 9.19 1.60
N ASP A 35 -14.15 9.61 1.04
CA ASP A 35 -14.09 10.71 0.07
C ASP A 35 -14.80 10.36 -1.25
N TYR A 36 -14.63 9.13 -1.75
CA TYR A 36 -15.37 8.63 -2.92
C TYR A 36 -16.88 8.56 -2.70
N ALA A 37 -17.31 8.28 -1.47
CA ALA A 37 -18.73 8.24 -1.11
C ALA A 37 -19.33 9.63 -0.86
N SER A 38 -18.50 10.68 -0.75
CA SER A 38 -18.94 12.04 -0.47
C SER A 38 -19.41 12.72 -1.76
N ALA A 39 -20.58 13.35 -1.72
CA ALA A 39 -21.14 14.09 -2.87
C ALA A 39 -20.48 15.46 -3.10
N ASP A 40 -19.87 16.05 -2.07
CA ASP A 40 -19.33 17.42 -2.08
C ASP A 40 -17.82 17.44 -1.77
N ILE A 41 -17.08 16.40 -2.15
CA ILE A 41 -15.65 16.33 -1.85
C ILE A 41 -14.86 17.37 -2.63
N ASP A 42 -13.91 18.03 -1.94
CA ASP A 42 -12.93 18.86 -2.61
C ASP A 42 -11.99 17.99 -3.46
N HIS A 43 -11.80 18.39 -4.71
CA HIS A 43 -11.01 17.66 -5.69
C HIS A 43 -9.54 17.53 -5.28
N ASN A 44 -8.97 18.59 -4.68
CA ASN A 44 -7.59 18.56 -4.23
C ASN A 44 -7.42 17.64 -3.02
N LYS A 45 -8.41 17.62 -2.11
CA LYS A 45 -8.45 16.67 -1.01
C LYS A 45 -8.49 15.22 -1.52
N LEU A 46 -9.39 14.89 -2.44
CA LEU A 46 -9.50 13.54 -2.99
C LEU A 46 -8.19 13.06 -3.62
N ARG A 47 -7.54 13.94 -4.40
CA ARG A 47 -6.21 13.69 -4.97
C ARG A 47 -5.18 13.46 -3.87
N PHE A 48 -5.12 14.33 -2.88
CA PHE A 48 -4.15 14.26 -1.78
C PHE A 48 -4.29 12.96 -0.98
N ASP A 49 -5.51 12.53 -0.69
CA ASP A 49 -5.76 11.30 0.07
C ASP A 49 -5.45 10.04 -0.75
N ALA A 50 -5.69 10.07 -2.07
CA ALA A 50 -5.22 9.02 -2.97
C ALA A 50 -3.69 8.95 -2.98
N ASP A 51 -3.00 10.10 -3.10
CA ASP A 51 -1.54 10.17 -3.08
C ASP A 51 -0.99 9.57 -1.78
N ILE A 52 -1.55 9.96 -0.62
CA ILE A 52 -1.16 9.41 0.69
C ILE A 52 -1.30 7.88 0.71
N PHE A 53 -2.44 7.35 0.25
CA PHE A 53 -2.67 5.91 0.24
C PHE A 53 -1.57 5.18 -0.55
N PHE A 54 -1.32 5.58 -1.81
CA PHE A 54 -0.35 4.88 -2.66
C PHE A 54 1.08 5.01 -2.17
N LEU A 55 1.44 6.15 -1.59
CA LEU A 55 2.77 6.39 -1.02
C LEU A 55 3.02 5.46 0.19
N LEU A 56 2.05 5.38 1.12
CA LEU A 56 2.12 4.46 2.26
C LEU A 56 2.10 2.99 1.82
N ALA A 57 1.24 2.66 0.86
CA ALA A 57 1.08 1.31 0.33
C ALA A 57 2.34 0.82 -0.39
N GLY A 58 3.00 1.67 -1.18
CA GLY A 58 4.24 1.33 -1.88
C GLY A 58 5.40 1.05 -0.92
N HIS A 59 5.54 1.87 0.13
CA HIS A 59 6.58 1.70 1.15
C HIS A 59 6.35 0.51 2.10
N LEU A 60 5.16 -0.09 2.11
CA LEU A 60 4.87 -1.26 2.94
C LEU A 60 5.80 -2.44 2.66
N SER A 61 6.21 -2.62 1.39
CA SER A 61 7.20 -3.61 0.99
C SER A 61 8.59 -3.35 1.61
N GLU A 62 9.06 -2.10 1.61
CA GLU A 62 10.32 -1.69 2.24
C GLU A 62 10.28 -1.88 3.76
N TRP A 63 9.17 -1.51 4.40
CA TRP A 63 8.99 -1.64 5.85
C TRP A 63 8.90 -3.10 6.30
N THR A 64 8.27 -3.96 5.51
CA THR A 64 8.26 -5.41 5.77
C THR A 64 9.63 -6.04 5.54
N ALA A 65 10.38 -5.63 4.51
CA ALA A 65 11.75 -6.11 4.31
C ALA A 65 12.70 -5.74 5.48
N GLY A 66 12.48 -4.58 6.09
CA GLY A 66 13.25 -4.11 7.25
C GLY A 66 12.86 -4.72 8.60
N ASP A 67 11.73 -5.44 8.69
CA ASP A 67 11.21 -6.01 9.93
C ASP A 67 11.51 -7.52 10.01
N ARG A 68 12.31 -7.92 11.02
CA ARG A 68 12.68 -9.32 11.26
C ARG A 68 11.47 -10.21 11.57
N GLU A 69 10.38 -9.65 12.09
CA GLU A 69 9.14 -10.38 12.31
C GLU A 69 8.32 -10.59 11.03
N ALA A 70 8.60 -9.83 9.97
CA ALA A 70 7.85 -9.86 8.72
C ALA A 70 8.37 -10.87 7.69
N GLY A 71 9.49 -11.57 7.95
CA GLY A 71 10.18 -12.41 6.97
C GLY A 71 9.30 -13.42 6.22
N CYS A 72 8.18 -13.80 6.80
CA CYS A 72 7.18 -14.68 6.21
C CYS A 72 6.25 -14.02 5.17
N ALA A 73 5.94 -12.72 5.29
CA ALA A 73 5.03 -12.01 4.38
C ALA A 73 5.71 -11.69 3.04
N LEU A 74 6.98 -11.26 3.09
CA LEU A 74 7.75 -10.89 1.90
C LEU A 74 8.08 -12.12 1.02
N GLU A 75 8.51 -13.24 1.61
CA GLU A 75 8.76 -14.49 0.86
C GLU A 75 7.53 -14.96 0.07
N ARG A 76 6.31 -14.68 0.57
CA ARG A 76 5.05 -15.09 -0.07
C ARG A 76 4.61 -14.22 -1.23
N THR A 77 5.15 -13.01 -1.38
CA THR A 77 4.94 -12.21 -2.61
C THR A 77 5.40 -12.96 -3.87
N THR A 78 6.40 -13.84 -3.74
CA THR A 78 6.89 -14.69 -4.84
C THR A 78 5.92 -15.80 -5.26
N GLN A 79 4.89 -16.07 -4.43
CA GLN A 79 3.87 -17.09 -4.68
C GLN A 79 2.57 -16.51 -5.27
N LEU A 80 2.46 -15.18 -5.38
CA LEU A 80 1.30 -14.51 -5.95
C LEU A 80 1.14 -14.85 -7.44
N GLY A 81 -0.09 -14.85 -7.93
CA GLY A 81 -0.37 -14.92 -9.37
C GLY A 81 0.03 -13.64 -10.11
N ASN A 82 0.14 -13.69 -11.44
CA ASN A 82 0.60 -12.55 -12.24
C ASN A 82 -0.26 -11.28 -12.01
N ALA A 83 -1.59 -11.42 -12.05
CA ALA A 83 -2.50 -10.28 -11.85
C ALA A 83 -2.34 -9.62 -10.47
N GLU A 84 -2.04 -10.38 -9.42
CA GLU A 84 -1.81 -9.84 -8.07
C GLU A 84 -0.47 -9.11 -7.97
N ARG A 85 0.54 -9.58 -8.71
CA ARG A 85 1.84 -8.91 -8.81
C ARG A 85 1.73 -7.60 -9.57
N ASP A 86 0.87 -7.53 -10.58
CA ASP A 86 0.67 -6.32 -11.37
C ASP A 86 0.11 -5.18 -10.52
N GLU A 87 -0.84 -5.47 -9.62
CA GLU A 87 -1.39 -4.46 -8.68
C GLU A 87 -0.35 -3.96 -7.68
N LEU A 88 0.41 -4.88 -7.07
CA LEU A 88 1.49 -4.50 -6.17
C LEU A 88 2.57 -3.68 -6.88
N LYS A 89 2.91 -4.08 -8.11
CA LYS A 89 3.88 -3.37 -8.95
C LYS A 89 3.41 -1.96 -9.27
N LEU A 90 2.14 -1.78 -9.65
CA LEU A 90 1.60 -0.45 -9.96
C LEU A 90 1.71 0.51 -8.77
N VAL A 91 1.39 0.05 -7.57
CA VAL A 91 1.50 0.85 -6.34
C VAL A 91 2.95 1.16 -5.98
N MET A 92 3.87 0.20 -6.15
CA MET A 92 5.30 0.42 -5.97
C MET A 92 5.86 1.43 -6.97
N ASP A 93 5.46 1.32 -8.22
CA ASP A 93 5.88 2.20 -9.30
C ASP A 93 5.41 3.64 -9.03
N PHE A 94 4.20 3.85 -8.49
CA PHE A 94 3.75 5.17 -8.01
C PHE A 94 4.69 5.74 -6.94
N ALA A 95 4.95 4.99 -5.87
CA ALA A 95 5.76 5.49 -4.76
C ALA A 95 7.20 5.82 -5.19
N ASN A 96 7.77 5.01 -6.09
CA ASN A 96 9.08 5.27 -6.68
C ASN A 96 9.08 6.58 -7.50
N THR A 97 8.07 6.79 -8.33
CA THR A 97 7.91 8.03 -9.10
C THR A 97 7.77 9.25 -8.20
N THR A 98 7.01 9.15 -7.11
CA THR A 98 6.88 10.26 -6.13
C THR A 98 8.19 10.55 -5.41
N LYS A 99 8.94 9.51 -5.01
CA LYS A 99 10.20 9.63 -4.23
C LYS A 99 11.35 10.24 -5.04
N HIS A 100 11.46 9.88 -6.31
CA HIS A 100 12.61 10.26 -7.13
C HIS A 100 12.39 11.54 -7.96
N HIS A 101 11.20 12.17 -7.90
CA HIS A 101 10.89 13.48 -8.50
C HIS A 101 11.57 13.77 -9.84
N SER A 102 11.39 12.87 -10.82
CA SER A 102 11.79 12.93 -12.25
C SER A 102 13.14 12.35 -12.67
N ARG A 103 13.09 11.70 -13.85
CA ARG A 103 14.08 11.71 -14.93
C ARG A 103 15.50 11.35 -14.51
N ASP A 104 15.81 10.06 -14.53
CA ASP A 104 17.14 9.71 -15.04
C ASP A 104 17.05 9.44 -16.54
N ASP A 105 17.63 10.35 -17.32
CA ASP A 105 17.60 10.47 -18.78
C ASP A 105 18.14 9.24 -19.57
N ASN A 106 18.41 8.11 -18.91
CA ASN A 106 19.12 6.99 -19.54
C ASN A 106 18.54 5.58 -19.34
N ASP A 107 17.45 5.38 -18.59
CA ASP A 107 16.81 4.05 -18.57
C ASP A 107 15.31 4.10 -18.27
N LYS A 108 14.55 3.90 -19.35
CA LYS A 108 13.37 3.03 -19.54
C LYS A 108 12.53 2.68 -18.29
N ASP A 109 11.22 2.91 -18.44
CA ASP A 109 10.11 2.41 -17.60
C ASP A 109 9.63 3.34 -16.47
N GLU A 110 9.70 4.67 -16.63
CA GLU A 110 9.09 5.60 -15.66
C GLU A 110 7.56 5.65 -15.80
N VAL A 111 6.89 4.99 -14.85
CA VAL A 111 5.43 4.93 -14.69
C VAL A 111 4.94 6.20 -13.98
N TYR A 112 4.34 7.11 -14.74
CA TYR A 112 3.71 8.29 -14.15
C TYR A 112 2.29 7.99 -13.74
N VAL A 113 2.08 7.80 -12.44
CA VAL A 113 0.77 7.68 -11.84
C VAL A 113 0.32 9.01 -11.25
N ASP A 114 -0.73 9.56 -11.84
CA ASP A 114 -1.30 10.87 -11.53
C ASP A 114 -2.82 10.73 -11.42
N VAL A 115 -3.41 11.57 -10.57
CA VAL A 115 -4.85 11.69 -10.34
C VAL A 115 -5.43 12.77 -11.23
N VAL A 116 -6.07 12.34 -12.33
CA VAL A 116 -6.30 13.23 -13.49
C VAL A 116 -7.77 13.59 -13.73
N ARG A 117 -8.76 12.79 -13.32
CA ARG A 117 -10.16 13.04 -13.74
C ARG A 117 -11.21 12.72 -12.67
N ILE A 118 -11.89 13.78 -12.24
CA ILE A 118 -13.12 13.69 -11.44
C ILE A 118 -14.28 13.91 -12.40
N SER A 119 -15.18 12.93 -12.49
CA SER A 119 -16.31 13.03 -13.40
C SER A 119 -17.27 14.16 -12.95
N PRO A 120 -17.99 14.83 -13.87
CA PRO A 120 -19.04 15.79 -13.48
C PRO A 120 -20.19 15.15 -12.68
N GLN A 121 -20.21 13.82 -12.58
CA GLN A 121 -21.24 13.01 -11.93
C GLN A 121 -20.72 12.27 -10.68
N GLY A 122 -19.47 12.47 -10.24
CA GLY A 122 -18.94 11.70 -9.11
C GLY A 122 -17.47 11.88 -8.77
N SER A 123 -17.20 11.61 -7.49
CA SER A 123 -15.95 11.69 -6.73
C SER A 123 -14.96 10.57 -7.07
N SER A 124 -14.49 10.52 -8.32
CA SER A 124 -13.49 9.53 -8.77
C SER A 124 -12.12 10.14 -8.96
N ALA A 125 -11.08 9.40 -8.61
CA ALA A 125 -9.69 9.71 -8.93
C ALA A 125 -9.17 8.64 -9.89
N GLU A 126 -8.42 9.03 -10.92
CA GLU A 126 -7.82 8.06 -11.85
C GLU A 126 -6.35 7.82 -11.49
N ILE A 127 -5.83 6.64 -11.73
CA ILE A 127 -4.39 6.34 -11.82
C ILE A 127 -4.08 6.20 -13.29
N VAL A 128 -3.24 7.09 -13.80
CA VAL A 128 -2.70 6.96 -15.15
C VAL A 128 -1.40 6.15 -15.11
N HIS A 129 -1.12 5.30 -16.07
CA HIS A 129 0.21 4.69 -16.22
C HIS A 129 0.73 5.17 -17.56
N LYS A 130 1.84 5.91 -17.57
CA LYS A 130 2.47 6.42 -18.81
C LYS A 130 3.79 5.72 -19.08
N TYR A 131 4.10 5.57 -20.37
CA TYR A 131 5.41 5.17 -20.85
C TYR A 131 6.35 6.39 -20.94
N PRO A 132 7.68 6.16 -21.04
CA PRO A 132 8.67 7.24 -21.18
C PRO A 132 8.45 8.16 -22.40
N ASP A 133 7.79 7.67 -23.45
CA ASP A 133 7.44 8.46 -24.64
C ASP A 133 6.20 9.36 -24.43
N GLY A 134 5.62 9.34 -23.23
CA GLY A 134 4.43 10.10 -22.85
C GLY A 134 3.10 9.43 -23.25
N SER A 135 3.14 8.27 -23.93
CA SER A 135 1.93 7.51 -24.24
C SER A 135 1.32 6.88 -22.99
N VAL A 136 0.00 6.75 -22.98
CA VAL A 136 -0.74 6.21 -21.83
C VAL A 136 -0.87 4.70 -22.01
N ALA A 137 -0.25 3.93 -21.11
CA ALA A 137 -0.34 2.47 -21.05
C ALA A 137 -1.70 2.01 -20.51
N ALA A 138 -2.18 2.66 -19.44
CA ALA A 138 -3.45 2.36 -18.81
C ALA A 138 -4.01 3.57 -18.05
N ILE A 139 -5.32 3.60 -17.87
CA ILE A 139 -6.02 4.49 -16.94
C ILE A 139 -6.92 3.60 -16.10
N ARG A 140 -6.88 3.75 -14.77
CA ARG A 140 -7.65 2.95 -13.83
C ARG A 140 -8.26 3.82 -12.76
N ASP A 141 -9.34 3.37 -12.13
CA ASP A 141 -9.88 4.06 -10.95
C ASP A 141 -8.98 3.83 -9.73
N ALA A 142 -8.68 4.91 -9.00
CA ALA A 142 -7.75 4.85 -7.88
C ALA A 142 -8.31 4.05 -6.71
N LEU A 143 -9.62 4.15 -6.44
CA LEU A 143 -10.24 3.35 -5.38
C LEU A 143 -10.28 1.86 -5.79
N GLU A 144 -10.49 1.54 -7.06
CA GLU A 144 -10.40 0.16 -7.57
C GLU A 144 -9.00 -0.43 -7.32
N VAL A 145 -7.93 0.27 -7.72
CA VAL A 145 -6.55 -0.18 -7.50
C VAL A 145 -6.25 -0.32 -6.00
N ALA A 146 -6.67 0.65 -5.18
CA ALA A 146 -6.50 0.59 -3.74
C ALA A 146 -7.21 -0.62 -3.13
N THR A 147 -8.44 -0.90 -3.56
CA THR A 147 -9.24 -2.04 -3.11
C THR A 147 -8.56 -3.37 -3.47
N ASN A 148 -8.03 -3.49 -4.68
CA ASN A 148 -7.30 -4.68 -5.11
C ASN A 148 -6.02 -4.88 -4.32
N PHE A 149 -5.25 -3.80 -4.07
CA PHE A 149 -4.06 -3.84 -3.24
C PHE A 149 -4.37 -4.34 -1.82
N MET A 150 -5.41 -3.78 -1.18
CA MET A 150 -5.83 -4.20 0.16
C MET A 150 -6.20 -5.69 0.18
N ALA A 151 -6.95 -6.16 -0.83
CA ALA A 151 -7.35 -7.55 -0.93
C ALA A 151 -6.15 -8.51 -1.10
N VAL A 152 -5.11 -8.11 -1.85
CA VAL A 152 -3.86 -8.89 -1.98
C VAL A 152 -3.16 -9.02 -0.62
N TRP A 153 -3.02 -7.92 0.11
CA TRP A 153 -2.41 -7.94 1.43
C TRP A 153 -3.21 -8.73 2.46
N ASP A 154 -4.53 -8.58 2.49
CA ASP A 154 -5.38 -9.39 3.38
C ASP A 154 -5.21 -10.88 3.14
N ARG A 155 -5.07 -11.33 1.88
CA ARG A 155 -4.75 -12.73 1.55
C ARG A 155 -3.38 -13.16 2.07
N LEU A 156 -2.36 -12.33 1.87
CA LEU A 156 -1.00 -12.62 2.37
C LEU A 156 -0.97 -12.75 3.90
N LEU A 157 -1.70 -11.88 4.61
CA LEU A 157 -1.78 -11.84 6.07
C LEU A 157 -2.68 -12.95 6.66
N ALA A 158 -3.79 -13.28 6.02
CA ALA A 158 -4.66 -14.39 6.43
C ALA A 158 -3.91 -15.73 6.37
N ALA A 159 -3.09 -15.93 5.33
CA ALA A 159 -2.22 -17.09 5.24
C ALA A 159 -1.25 -17.17 6.44
N ASP A 160 -0.75 -16.04 6.95
CA ASP A 160 0.22 -16.03 8.06
C ASP A 160 -0.37 -16.50 9.39
N THR A 161 -1.62 -16.09 9.64
CA THR A 161 -2.37 -16.51 10.83
C THR A 161 -2.59 -18.02 10.83
N TYR A 162 -2.85 -18.63 9.66
CA TYR A 162 -3.07 -20.07 9.55
C TYR A 162 -1.78 -20.89 9.76
N TRP A 163 -0.65 -20.41 9.22
CA TRP A 163 0.65 -21.09 9.33
C TRP A 163 1.29 -20.97 10.72
N SER A 164 1.15 -19.82 11.38
CA SER A 164 1.64 -19.62 12.76
C SER A 164 0.91 -20.51 13.77
N LEU A 165 -0.40 -20.75 13.58
CA LEU A 165 -1.18 -21.73 14.35
C LEU A 165 -0.77 -23.17 14.03
N GLY A 166 -0.43 -23.47 12.78
CA GLY A 166 0.05 -24.79 12.35
C GLY A 166 1.41 -25.19 12.92
N ARG A 167 2.37 -24.26 13.03
CA ARG A 167 3.68 -24.52 13.67
C ARG A 167 3.58 -24.76 15.17
N ARG A 168 2.69 -24.05 15.88
CA ARG A 168 2.47 -24.25 17.33
C ARG A 168 1.84 -25.59 17.68
N ARG A 169 1.21 -26.29 16.73
CA ARG A 169 0.65 -27.63 16.95
C ARG A 169 1.64 -28.78 16.67
N ARG A 170 2.85 -28.48 16.19
CA ARG A 170 3.88 -29.49 15.88
C ARG A 170 5.06 -29.48 16.85
N HIS A 171 5.00 -28.68 17.91
CA HIS A 171 5.88 -28.72 19.06
C HIS A 171 5.06 -29.10 20.30
#